data_AF-A0A4R0JAW6-F1
#
_entry.id   AF-A0A4R0JAW6-F1
#
_cell.length_a   1.000
_cell.length_b   1.000
_cell.length_c   1.000
_cell.angle_alpha   90.00
_cell.angle_beta   90.00
_cell.angle_gamma   90.00
#
_symmetry.space_group_name_H-M   'P 1'
#
loop_
_entity.id
_entity.type
_entity.pdbx_description
1 polymer ?
#
loop_
_entity_poly.entity_id
_entity_poly.type
_entity_poly.pdbx_seq_one_letter_code
_entity_poly.pdbx_strand_id
1 'polypeptide(L)'
;MALTEQGRPTQELHTLIASALGKEPIDWHRPHTGRSAESFAVGFADGSGAFVKTAAEGLRTEHEIVSSVDSDLVPRELAWLEDGDRQVLVMEDLRTAHWPADHDPVMWKPGQFELLFAALRRVGELPAPASLPSAQDAFRPHWPWIEQDADDFLALGLCSEAWFSAALAGLVEAEGNVPVAGDALVHNDVRSDNLCFVGRRVVLVDWAQAVRGNPQQDLAWALSTLPLEGGPDPYGVFPDGGPWAAHIAGQCARRAVHETQAPEWLRTVFQRIAVICLSWASRSLDLPPWTGRHWSEISTEAPKR
;
A
#
# COMPACT_ATOMS: atom_id res chain seq x y z
N MET A 1 -7.51 25.49 8.11
CA MET A 1 -8.02 24.54 7.10
C MET A 1 -7.52 24.96 5.73
N ALA A 2 -7.11 24.01 4.88
CA ALA A 2 -6.72 24.27 3.49
C ALA A 2 -7.93 24.24 2.53
N LEU A 3 -9.13 23.99 3.09
CA LEU A 3 -10.39 23.84 2.40
C LEU A 3 -11.46 24.83 2.89
N THR A 4 -12.31 25.25 1.97
CA THR A 4 -13.62 25.84 2.27
C THR A 4 -14.64 24.75 2.62
N GLU A 5 -15.77 25.10 3.22
CA GLU A 5 -16.89 24.17 3.50
C GLU A 5 -17.40 23.44 2.23
N GLN A 6 -17.13 24.00 1.05
CA GLN A 6 -17.52 23.44 -0.25
C GLN A 6 -16.44 22.55 -0.88
N GLY A 7 -15.37 22.24 -0.14
CA GLY A 7 -14.31 21.34 -0.59
C GLY A 7 -13.36 21.95 -1.63
N ARG A 8 -13.38 23.27 -1.82
CA ARG A 8 -12.46 24.04 -2.69
C ARG A 8 -11.22 24.49 -1.91
N PRO A 9 -10.06 24.69 -2.59
CA PRO A 9 -8.89 25.30 -1.94
C PRO A 9 -9.26 26.67 -1.37
N THR A 10 -8.67 27.03 -0.22
CA THR A 10 -8.85 28.40 0.30
C THR A 10 -8.07 29.42 -0.51
N GLN A 11 -8.45 30.70 -0.40
CA GLN A 11 -7.74 31.79 -1.08
C GLN A 11 -6.28 31.90 -0.59
N GLU A 12 -6.01 31.56 0.67
CA GLU A 12 -4.64 31.51 1.19
C GLU A 12 -3.82 30.42 0.48
N LEU A 13 -4.37 29.20 0.32
CA LEU A 13 -3.69 28.11 -0.38
C LEU A 13 -3.46 28.49 -1.86
N HIS A 14 -4.46 29.08 -2.51
CA HIS A 14 -4.34 29.56 -3.89
C HIS A 14 -3.19 30.56 -4.04
N THR A 15 -3.16 31.59 -3.18
CA THR A 15 -2.10 32.62 -3.18
C THR A 15 -0.72 32.03 -2.88
N LEU A 16 -0.65 31.09 -1.94
CA LEU A 16 0.59 30.40 -1.56
C LEU A 16 1.18 29.63 -2.74
N ILE A 17 0.37 28.82 -3.43
CA ILE A 17 0.81 28.07 -4.61
C ILE A 17 1.18 29.00 -5.78
N ALA A 18 0.39 30.05 -6.00
CA ALA A 18 0.67 31.03 -7.05
C ALA A 18 2.02 31.73 -6.86
N SER A 19 2.30 32.14 -5.61
CA SER A 19 3.56 32.76 -5.21
C SER A 19 4.74 31.79 -5.33
N ALA A 20 4.60 30.58 -4.80
CA ALA A 20 5.67 29.58 -4.78
C ALA A 20 6.13 29.16 -6.17
N LEU A 21 5.19 28.98 -7.11
CA LEU A 21 5.49 28.51 -8.46
C LEU A 21 5.64 29.65 -9.47
N GLY A 22 5.30 30.88 -9.10
CA GLY A 22 5.27 32.03 -10.01
C GLY A 22 4.25 31.88 -11.14
N LYS A 23 3.17 31.12 -10.91
CA LYS A 23 2.17 30.76 -11.92
C LYS A 23 0.77 30.87 -11.34
N GLU A 24 -0.16 31.42 -12.11
CA GLU A 24 -1.55 31.53 -11.69
C GLU A 24 -2.27 30.17 -11.77
N PRO A 25 -2.77 29.61 -10.64
CA PRO A 25 -3.60 28.41 -10.65
C PRO A 25 -4.98 28.73 -11.24
N ILE A 26 -5.34 28.06 -12.33
CA ILE A 26 -6.61 28.29 -13.06
C ILE A 26 -7.65 27.18 -12.85
N ASP A 27 -7.22 26.01 -12.41
CA ASP A 27 -8.10 24.86 -12.16
C ASP A 27 -7.58 24.02 -10.98
N TRP A 28 -8.52 23.48 -10.21
CA TRP A 28 -8.27 22.64 -9.04
C TRP A 28 -9.31 21.53 -9.01
N HIS A 29 -8.85 20.29 -8.98
CA HIS A 29 -9.74 19.14 -8.82
C HIS A 29 -9.12 18.16 -7.83
N ARG A 30 -9.99 17.40 -7.17
CA ARG A 30 -9.57 16.35 -6.25
C ARG A 30 -9.30 15.07 -7.03
N PRO A 31 -8.11 14.49 -6.91
CA PRO A 31 -7.81 13.21 -7.54
C PRO A 31 -8.63 12.09 -6.90
N HIS A 32 -8.92 11.05 -7.68
CA HIS A 32 -9.60 9.85 -7.20
C HIS A 32 -8.65 8.90 -6.45
N THR A 33 -7.38 8.89 -6.86
CA THR A 33 -6.29 8.00 -6.40
C THR A 33 -5.20 8.75 -5.61
N GLY A 34 -4.29 8.02 -4.92
CA GLY A 34 -3.20 8.58 -4.11
C GLY A 34 -3.64 9.31 -2.84
N ARG A 35 -4.65 8.78 -2.12
CA ARG A 35 -5.36 9.50 -1.06
C ARG A 35 -5.00 9.04 0.35
N SER A 36 -4.11 9.79 1.01
CA SER A 36 -4.00 9.83 2.48
C SER A 36 -4.24 11.22 3.08
N ALA A 37 -4.42 12.26 2.26
CA ALA A 37 -4.48 13.67 2.69
C ALA A 37 -5.44 14.56 1.90
N GLU A 38 -5.61 15.82 2.35
CA GLU A 38 -6.20 16.90 1.55
C GLU A 38 -5.30 17.21 0.34
N SER A 39 -5.62 16.58 -0.79
CA SER A 39 -4.81 16.60 -2.01
C SER A 39 -5.59 17.17 -3.19
N PHE A 40 -4.90 17.89 -4.06
CA PHE A 40 -5.44 18.48 -5.28
C PHE A 40 -4.46 18.27 -6.42
N ALA A 41 -4.98 18.13 -7.62
CA ALA A 41 -4.18 18.43 -8.78
C ALA A 41 -4.63 19.76 -9.40
N VAL A 42 -3.64 20.54 -9.82
CA VAL A 42 -3.74 21.96 -10.11
C VAL A 42 -3.28 22.20 -11.54
N GLY A 43 -4.08 22.93 -12.32
CA GLY A 43 -3.70 23.41 -13.65
C GLY A 43 -3.29 24.88 -13.62
N PHE A 44 -2.28 25.23 -14.41
CA PHE A 44 -1.78 26.60 -14.55
C PHE A 44 -2.08 27.18 -15.94
N ALA A 45 -2.10 28.51 -16.04
CA ALA A 45 -2.39 29.24 -17.29
C ALA A 45 -1.43 28.92 -18.45
N ASP A 46 -0.22 28.46 -18.15
CA ASP A 46 0.79 28.05 -19.14
C ASP A 46 0.61 26.60 -19.65
N GLY A 47 -0.43 25.91 -19.19
CA GLY A 47 -0.73 24.52 -19.52
C GLY A 47 0.04 23.48 -18.69
N SER A 48 0.90 23.90 -17.77
CA SER A 48 1.53 22.99 -16.82
C SER A 48 0.59 22.62 -15.67
N GLY A 49 0.97 21.63 -14.87
CA GLY A 49 0.23 21.23 -13.69
C GLY A 49 1.13 20.84 -12.51
N ALA A 50 0.50 20.71 -11.35
CA ALA A 50 1.13 20.20 -10.12
C ALA A 50 0.15 19.34 -9.31
N PHE A 51 0.69 18.43 -8.51
CA PHE A 51 -0.04 17.77 -7.43
C PHE A 51 0.30 18.45 -6.10
N VAL A 52 -0.70 18.84 -5.32
CA VAL A 52 -0.56 19.57 -4.06
C VAL A 52 -1.15 18.74 -2.94
N LYS A 53 -0.35 18.44 -1.93
CA LYS A 53 -0.76 17.69 -0.73
C LYS A 53 -0.59 18.57 0.51
N THR A 54 -1.61 18.63 1.34
CA THR A 54 -1.63 19.46 2.56
C THR A 54 -2.08 18.64 3.77
N ALA A 55 -1.55 18.98 4.95
CA ALA A 55 -2.04 18.49 6.24
C ALA A 55 -2.20 16.96 6.36
N ALA A 56 -1.29 16.19 5.75
CA ALA A 56 -1.27 14.74 5.87
C ALA A 56 -0.49 14.29 7.11
N GLU A 57 -0.97 13.25 7.79
CA GLU A 57 -0.10 12.44 8.64
C GLU A 57 1.02 11.83 7.76
N GLY A 58 2.26 11.90 8.22
CA GLY A 58 3.41 11.42 7.45
C GLY A 58 3.85 12.31 6.28
N LEU A 59 3.29 13.53 6.11
CA LEU A 59 3.69 14.42 5.00
C LEU A 59 5.18 14.77 5.01
N ARG A 60 5.79 14.90 6.19
CA ARG A 60 7.23 15.14 6.33
C ARG A 60 8.05 13.94 5.86
N THR A 61 7.61 12.72 6.16
CA THR A 61 8.22 11.47 5.67
C THR A 61 8.17 11.43 4.15
N GLU A 62 7.02 11.72 3.56
CA GLU A 62 6.87 11.74 2.10
C GLU A 62 7.73 12.82 1.46
N HIS A 63 7.77 14.03 2.01
CA HIS A 63 8.67 15.09 1.55
C HIS A 63 10.14 14.67 1.64
N GLU A 64 10.56 14.02 2.74
CA GLU A 64 11.92 13.52 2.88
C GLU A 64 12.28 12.52 1.77
N ILE A 65 11.39 11.56 1.46
CA ILE A 65 11.61 10.63 0.36
C ILE A 65 11.69 11.37 -0.98
N VAL A 66 10.68 12.18 -1.28
CA VAL A 66 10.54 12.88 -2.57
C VAL A 66 11.69 13.87 -2.82
N SER A 67 12.22 14.49 -1.77
CA SER A 67 13.33 15.45 -1.86
C SER A 67 14.71 14.82 -1.90
N SER A 68 14.90 13.64 -1.29
CA SER A 68 16.23 13.03 -1.10
C SER A 68 16.52 11.85 -2.03
N VAL A 69 15.49 11.18 -2.55
CA VAL A 69 15.65 10.02 -3.43
C VAL A 69 15.79 10.47 -4.88
N ASP A 70 17.01 10.40 -5.41
CA ASP A 70 17.30 10.66 -6.83
C ASP A 70 16.94 9.44 -7.69
N SER A 71 15.65 9.28 -7.99
CA SER A 71 15.14 8.15 -8.79
C SER A 71 13.89 8.54 -9.57
N ASP A 72 13.69 7.94 -10.74
CA ASP A 72 12.46 8.06 -11.51
C ASP A 72 11.28 7.29 -10.88
N LEU A 73 11.51 6.57 -9.77
CA LEU A 73 10.50 5.83 -9.02
C LEU A 73 9.66 6.70 -8.09
N VAL A 74 10.13 7.91 -7.76
CA VAL A 74 9.42 8.88 -6.92
C VAL A 74 8.91 10.06 -7.76
N PRO A 75 7.87 10.78 -7.31
CA PRO A 75 7.48 12.03 -7.93
C PRO A 75 8.60 13.06 -7.84
N ARG A 76 8.73 13.91 -8.86
CA ARG A 76 9.61 15.08 -8.76
C ARG A 76 8.98 16.12 -7.84
N GLU A 77 9.74 16.62 -6.88
CA GLU A 77 9.36 17.78 -6.09
C GLU A 77 9.33 19.05 -6.95
N LEU A 78 8.29 19.87 -6.78
CA LEU A 78 8.20 21.22 -7.31
C LEU A 78 8.43 22.29 -6.23
N ALA A 79 7.90 22.06 -5.02
CA ALA A 79 8.12 22.90 -3.86
C ALA A 79 7.74 22.21 -2.55
N TRP A 80 8.46 22.54 -1.48
CA TRP A 80 8.04 22.34 -0.10
C TRP A 80 7.77 23.69 0.57
N LEU A 81 6.57 23.87 1.13
CA LEU A 81 6.15 25.14 1.72
C LEU A 81 5.74 24.95 3.18
N GLU A 82 6.22 25.85 4.02
CA GLU A 82 5.83 25.97 5.42
C GLU A 82 5.24 27.37 5.66
N ASP A 83 3.95 27.44 6.01
CA ASP A 83 3.25 28.67 6.39
C ASP A 83 2.60 28.49 7.77
N GLY A 84 3.33 28.93 8.81
CA GLY A 84 2.99 28.62 10.20
C GLY A 84 3.01 27.12 10.46
N ASP A 85 1.90 26.57 10.93
CA ASP A 85 1.74 25.13 11.17
C ASP A 85 1.37 24.34 9.90
N ARG A 86 1.13 25.01 8.77
CA ARG A 86 0.73 24.36 7.53
C ARG A 86 1.95 23.94 6.72
N GLN A 87 1.97 22.66 6.39
CA GLN A 87 2.92 22.05 5.48
C GLN A 87 2.23 21.73 4.17
N VAL A 88 2.87 22.08 3.07
CA VAL A 88 2.38 21.83 1.71
C VAL A 88 3.50 21.22 0.88
N LEU A 89 3.26 20.02 0.37
CA LEU A 89 4.13 19.35 -0.59
C LEU A 89 3.53 19.53 -1.99
N VAL A 90 4.34 20.08 -2.90
CA VAL A 90 3.97 20.29 -4.30
C VAL A 90 4.86 19.40 -5.16
N MET A 91 4.25 18.53 -5.95
CA MET A 91 4.91 17.49 -6.75
C MET A 91 4.50 17.56 -8.21
N GLU A 92 5.21 16.82 -9.05
CA GLU A 92 4.87 16.64 -10.46
C GLU A 92 3.42 16.22 -10.67
N ASP A 93 2.85 16.71 -11.76
CA ASP A 93 1.51 16.34 -12.19
C ASP A 93 1.52 15.02 -12.95
N LEU A 94 0.84 14.02 -12.38
CA LEU A 94 0.74 12.67 -12.92
C LEU A 94 -0.68 12.35 -13.43
N ARG A 95 -1.54 13.35 -13.63
CA ARG A 95 -2.93 13.14 -14.09
C ARG A 95 -3.04 12.48 -15.45
N THR A 96 -2.05 12.68 -16.32
CA THR A 96 -2.03 12.09 -17.66
C THR A 96 -1.39 10.70 -17.69
N ALA A 97 -0.85 10.24 -16.55
CA ALA A 97 -0.32 8.90 -16.40
C ALA A 97 -1.44 7.86 -16.44
N HIS A 98 -1.07 6.60 -16.67
CA HIS A 98 -2.00 5.49 -16.50
C HIS A 98 -2.00 5.03 -15.04
N TRP A 99 -3.14 5.16 -14.38
CA TRP A 99 -3.39 4.65 -13.03
C TRP A 99 -4.25 3.40 -13.11
N PRO A 100 -3.78 2.23 -12.68
CA PRO A 100 -4.61 1.02 -12.70
C PRO A 100 -5.94 1.21 -11.95
N ALA A 101 -5.89 1.91 -10.81
CA ALA A 101 -7.02 2.16 -9.93
C ALA A 101 -8.00 3.27 -10.39
N ASP A 102 -7.73 3.97 -11.51
CA ASP A 102 -8.68 4.98 -12.05
C ASP A 102 -9.87 4.33 -12.81
N HIS A 103 -9.94 3.00 -12.82
CA HIS A 103 -10.97 2.22 -13.49
C HIS A 103 -11.68 1.29 -12.49
N ASP A 104 -12.98 1.06 -12.72
CA ASP A 104 -13.76 0.03 -12.03
C ASP A 104 -14.31 -0.97 -13.06
N PRO A 105 -13.81 -2.22 -13.09
CA PRO A 105 -12.78 -2.78 -12.21
C PRO A 105 -11.37 -2.21 -12.50
N VAL A 106 -10.45 -2.35 -11.54
CA VAL A 106 -9.04 -1.97 -11.67
C VAL A 106 -8.45 -2.56 -12.96
N MET A 107 -7.75 -1.73 -13.74
CA MET A 107 -7.29 -2.09 -15.08
C MET A 107 -5.76 -2.03 -15.24
N TRP A 108 -5.14 -3.20 -15.16
CA TRP A 108 -3.72 -3.39 -15.50
C TRP A 108 -3.55 -3.64 -17.01
N LYS A 109 -2.64 -2.91 -17.64
CA LYS A 109 -2.23 -3.13 -19.04
C LYS A 109 -1.24 -4.29 -19.13
N PRO A 110 -1.16 -4.98 -20.30
CA PRO A 110 -0.18 -6.05 -20.50
C PRO A 110 1.25 -5.59 -20.17
N GLY A 111 1.98 -6.39 -19.38
CA GLY A 111 3.36 -6.10 -18.99
C GLY A 111 3.55 -5.20 -17.76
N GLN A 112 2.46 -4.67 -17.17
CA GLN A 112 2.58 -3.72 -16.05
C GLN A 112 2.96 -4.37 -14.71
N PHE A 113 2.59 -5.64 -14.48
CA PHE A 113 3.05 -6.37 -13.29
C PHE A 113 4.57 -6.56 -13.33
N GLU A 114 5.13 -6.90 -14.49
CA GLU A 114 6.57 -7.05 -14.67
C GLU A 114 7.31 -5.73 -14.47
N LEU A 115 6.73 -4.62 -14.94
CA LEU A 115 7.26 -3.28 -14.67
C LEU A 115 7.20 -2.94 -13.18
N LEU A 116 6.10 -3.25 -12.49
CA LEU A 116 5.97 -3.05 -11.05
C LEU A 116 7.02 -3.87 -10.29
N PHE A 117 7.16 -5.16 -10.57
CA PHE A 117 8.15 -6.00 -9.88
C PHE A 117 9.59 -5.53 -10.13
N ALA A 118 9.89 -5.03 -11.33
CA ALA A 118 11.17 -4.39 -11.61
C ALA A 118 11.34 -3.08 -10.81
N ALA A 119 10.30 -2.27 -10.69
CA ALA A 119 10.30 -1.03 -9.91
C ALA A 119 10.53 -1.30 -8.41
N LEU A 120 9.82 -2.27 -7.82
CA LEU A 120 9.96 -2.62 -6.40
C LEU A 120 11.36 -3.15 -6.07
N ARG A 121 11.96 -3.95 -6.97
CA ARG A 121 13.37 -4.34 -6.82
C ARG A 121 14.32 -3.15 -6.81
N ARG A 122 14.11 -2.19 -7.71
CA ARG A 122 14.89 -0.95 -7.74
C ARG A 122 14.68 -0.09 -6.49
N VAL A 123 13.46 -0.03 -5.94
CA VAL A 123 13.20 0.63 -4.64
C VAL A 123 14.04 -0.02 -3.55
N GLY A 124 14.05 -1.35 -3.47
CA GLY A 124 14.86 -2.09 -2.49
C GLY A 124 16.38 -1.97 -2.66
N GLU A 125 16.86 -1.45 -3.79
CA GLU A 125 18.28 -1.14 -4.02
C GLU A 125 18.67 0.26 -3.52
N LEU A 126 17.69 1.13 -3.23
CA LEU A 126 17.93 2.49 -2.76
C LEU A 126 18.21 2.51 -1.24
N PRO A 127 19.17 3.34 -0.80
CA PRO A 127 19.40 3.55 0.63
C PRO A 127 18.21 4.29 1.24
N ALA A 128 17.74 3.83 2.40
CA ALA A 128 16.73 4.54 3.15
C ALA A 128 17.34 5.73 3.93
N PRO A 129 16.69 6.90 4.00
CA PRO A 129 17.07 7.96 4.92
C PRO A 129 17.14 7.45 6.37
N ALA A 130 18.20 7.83 7.10
CA ALA A 130 18.48 7.30 8.43
C ALA A 130 17.43 7.68 9.49
N SER A 131 16.72 8.77 9.24
CA SER A 131 15.58 9.32 9.99
C SER A 131 14.33 8.45 9.95
N LEU A 132 14.17 7.61 8.91
CA LEU A 132 13.00 6.74 8.79
C LEU A 132 12.98 5.71 9.92
N PRO A 133 11.78 5.36 10.41
CA PRO A 133 11.64 4.30 11.40
C PRO A 133 12.09 2.95 10.81
N SER A 134 12.57 2.07 11.68
CA SER A 134 12.88 0.69 11.30
C SER A 134 11.59 -0.15 11.24
N ALA A 135 11.40 -0.88 10.15
CA ALA A 135 10.33 -1.88 10.02
C ALA A 135 10.41 -2.92 11.15
N GLN A 136 11.61 -3.25 11.61
CA GLN A 136 11.82 -4.19 12.71
C GLN A 136 11.25 -3.68 14.04
N ASP A 137 11.33 -2.37 14.31
CA ASP A 137 10.81 -1.78 15.54
C ASP A 137 9.27 -1.77 15.55
N ALA A 138 8.66 -1.67 14.36
CA ALA A 138 7.21 -1.72 14.16
C ALA A 138 6.66 -3.15 14.04
N PHE A 139 7.51 -4.16 13.81
CA PHE A 139 7.08 -5.54 13.58
C PHE A 139 6.33 -6.12 14.78
N ARG A 140 5.16 -6.70 14.54
CA ARG A 140 4.36 -7.38 15.56
C ARG A 140 3.91 -8.74 15.02
N PRO A 141 4.24 -9.86 15.69
CA PRO A 141 3.71 -11.16 15.28
C PRO A 141 2.21 -11.25 15.62
N HIS A 142 1.45 -11.93 14.77
CA HIS A 142 0.01 -12.10 14.85
C HIS A 142 -0.42 -13.53 15.19
N TRP A 143 0.31 -14.55 14.73
CA TRP A 143 -0.05 -15.96 14.95
C TRP A 143 -0.05 -16.39 16.42
N PRO A 144 0.87 -15.93 17.29
CA PRO A 144 0.79 -16.23 18.73
C PRO A 144 -0.48 -15.71 19.40
N TRP A 145 -1.10 -14.67 18.85
CA TRP A 145 -2.39 -14.16 19.33
C TRP A 145 -3.56 -14.92 18.70
N ILE A 146 -3.47 -15.25 17.41
CA ILE A 146 -4.46 -16.11 16.75
C ILE A 146 -4.54 -17.48 17.43
N GLU A 147 -3.42 -18.04 17.90
CA GLU A 147 -3.38 -19.28 18.67
C GLU A 147 -4.19 -19.17 19.98
N GLN A 148 -4.10 -18.03 20.68
CA GLN A 148 -4.85 -17.78 21.91
C GLN A 148 -6.34 -17.58 21.64
N ASP A 149 -6.67 -16.91 20.54
CA ASP A 149 -8.03 -16.58 20.10
C ASP A 149 -8.48 -17.44 18.90
N ALA A 150 -8.17 -18.75 18.95
CA ALA A 150 -8.38 -19.66 17.82
C ALA A 150 -9.83 -19.72 17.34
N ASP A 151 -10.79 -19.66 18.27
CA ASP A 151 -12.22 -19.70 17.97
C ASP A 151 -12.65 -18.52 17.08
N ASP A 152 -12.12 -17.32 17.34
CA ASP A 152 -12.44 -16.12 16.55
C ASP A 152 -11.89 -16.22 15.12
N PHE A 153 -10.68 -16.76 14.97
CA PHE A 153 -10.10 -17.03 13.65
C PHE A 153 -10.89 -18.10 12.89
N LEU A 154 -11.22 -19.22 13.55
CA LEU A 154 -12.00 -20.31 12.94
C LEU A 154 -13.42 -19.87 12.58
N ALA A 155 -14.01 -18.93 13.33
CA ALA A 155 -15.31 -18.33 13.03
C ALA A 155 -15.34 -17.55 11.70
N LEU A 156 -14.18 -17.10 11.18
CA LEU A 156 -14.09 -16.53 9.83
C LEU A 156 -14.39 -17.58 8.74
N GLY A 157 -14.24 -18.87 9.04
CA GLY A 157 -14.53 -19.96 8.10
C GLY A 157 -13.58 -20.04 6.90
N LEU A 158 -12.35 -19.54 7.05
CA LEU A 158 -11.33 -19.52 5.98
C LEU A 158 -10.74 -20.91 5.69
N CYS A 159 -10.61 -21.75 6.73
CA CYS A 159 -10.08 -23.10 6.67
C CYS A 159 -10.81 -24.02 7.68
N SER A 160 -10.52 -25.32 7.63
CA SER A 160 -11.03 -26.28 8.63
C SER A 160 -10.17 -26.25 9.90
N GLU A 161 -10.78 -26.59 11.04
CA GLU A 161 -10.08 -26.75 12.32
C GLU A 161 -8.92 -27.76 12.20
N ALA A 162 -9.12 -28.86 11.46
CA ALA A 162 -8.09 -29.86 11.23
C ALA A 162 -6.88 -29.32 10.47
N TRP A 163 -7.09 -28.49 9.43
CA TRP A 163 -5.99 -27.86 8.71
C TRP A 163 -5.28 -26.83 9.61
N PHE A 164 -6.05 -25.99 10.30
CA PHE A 164 -5.52 -24.96 11.20
C PHE A 164 -4.63 -25.58 12.29
N SER A 165 -5.12 -26.61 12.98
CA SER A 165 -4.36 -27.31 14.02
C SER A 165 -3.06 -27.91 13.50
N ALA A 166 -3.06 -28.46 12.28
CA ALA A 166 -1.86 -29.02 11.67
C ALA A 166 -0.87 -27.95 11.15
N ALA A 167 -1.35 -26.78 10.74
CA ALA A 167 -0.51 -25.72 10.17
C ALA A 167 0.00 -24.71 11.20
N LEU A 168 -0.68 -24.56 12.35
CA LEU A 168 -0.48 -23.45 13.28
C LEU A 168 0.98 -23.32 13.75
N ALA A 169 1.61 -24.42 14.17
CA ALA A 169 2.98 -24.39 14.65
C ALA A 169 3.95 -23.86 13.57
N GLY A 170 3.80 -24.31 12.32
CA GLY A 170 4.62 -23.85 11.21
C GLY A 170 4.33 -22.40 10.81
N LEU A 171 3.09 -21.92 10.95
CA LEU A 171 2.74 -20.52 10.72
C LEU A 171 3.35 -19.59 11.78
N VAL A 172 3.33 -19.99 13.05
CA VAL A 172 4.00 -19.28 14.16
C VAL A 172 5.51 -19.23 13.94
N GLU A 173 6.12 -20.37 13.61
CA GLU A 173 7.56 -20.45 13.33
C GLU A 173 7.94 -19.58 12.12
N ALA A 174 7.19 -19.67 11.03
CA ALA A 174 7.45 -18.89 9.83
C ALA A 174 7.33 -17.38 10.08
N GLU A 175 6.33 -16.93 10.83
CA GLU A 175 6.20 -15.51 11.18
C GLU A 175 7.36 -15.03 12.07
N GLY A 176 7.82 -15.87 13.01
CA GLY A 176 9.01 -15.57 13.81
C GLY A 176 10.30 -15.40 12.99
N ASN A 177 10.33 -16.00 11.79
CA ASN A 177 11.46 -15.97 10.87
C ASN A 177 11.29 -14.98 9.70
N VAL A 178 10.25 -14.14 9.70
CA VAL A 178 10.09 -13.13 8.65
C VAL A 178 11.30 -12.20 8.65
N PRO A 179 11.99 -12.04 7.51
CA PRO A 179 13.21 -11.24 7.45
C PRO A 179 12.86 -9.75 7.36
N VAL A 180 12.31 -9.15 8.41
CA VAL A 180 11.83 -7.76 8.40
C VAL A 180 12.97 -6.74 8.48
N ALA A 181 14.07 -7.11 9.13
CA ALA A 181 15.22 -6.25 9.30
C ALA A 181 15.90 -5.92 7.97
N GLY A 182 16.45 -4.71 7.89
CA GLY A 182 17.23 -4.23 6.77
C GLY A 182 17.33 -2.71 6.76
N ASP A 183 18.15 -2.18 5.86
CA ASP A 183 18.39 -0.74 5.69
C ASP A 183 17.95 -0.23 4.30
N ALA A 184 17.25 -1.07 3.52
CA ALA A 184 16.71 -0.68 2.24
C ALA A 184 15.51 0.24 2.42
N LEU A 185 15.28 1.12 1.43
CA LEU A 185 14.05 1.88 1.36
C LEU A 185 12.87 0.93 1.11
N VAL A 186 11.82 1.05 1.93
CA VAL A 186 10.58 0.30 1.80
C VAL A 186 9.43 1.32 1.78
N HIS A 187 8.60 1.26 0.75
CA HIS A 187 7.42 2.11 0.62
C HIS A 187 6.38 1.80 1.71
N ASN A 188 6.24 0.51 2.05
CA ASN A 188 5.40 0.01 3.13
C ASN A 188 3.90 0.26 2.95
N ASP A 189 3.49 0.59 1.72
CA ASP A 189 2.09 0.83 1.38
C ASP A 189 1.82 0.68 -0.12
N VAL A 190 2.40 -0.36 -0.73
CA VAL A 190 2.27 -0.60 -2.17
C VAL A 190 0.87 -1.08 -2.50
N ARG A 191 0.13 -0.26 -3.24
CA ARG A 191 -1.23 -0.51 -3.72
C ARG A 191 -1.44 0.07 -5.12
N SER A 192 -2.45 -0.42 -5.83
CA SER A 192 -2.78 0.01 -7.20
C SER A 192 -3.19 1.49 -7.31
N ASP A 193 -3.64 2.09 -6.21
CA ASP A 193 -3.97 3.52 -6.09
C ASP A 193 -2.77 4.38 -5.65
N ASN A 194 -1.67 3.76 -5.24
CA ASN A 194 -0.41 4.41 -4.82
C ASN A 194 0.68 4.29 -5.90
N LEU A 195 0.32 3.98 -7.15
CA LEU A 195 1.27 3.95 -8.25
C LEU A 195 0.63 4.27 -9.60
N CYS A 196 1.45 4.79 -10.51
CA CYS A 196 1.04 5.05 -11.88
C CYS A 196 2.15 4.78 -12.88
N PHE A 197 1.78 4.77 -14.17
CA PHE A 197 2.67 4.49 -15.28
C PHE A 197 2.75 5.67 -16.23
N VAL A 198 3.93 6.26 -16.36
CA VAL A 198 4.26 7.27 -17.38
C VAL A 198 5.03 6.56 -18.50
N GLY A 199 4.30 6.01 -19.46
CA GLY A 199 4.88 5.10 -20.45
C GLY A 199 5.41 3.82 -19.79
N ARG A 200 6.74 3.66 -19.74
CA ARG A 200 7.41 2.53 -19.04
C ARG A 200 7.91 2.88 -17.64
N ARG A 201 7.90 4.16 -17.25
CA ARG A 201 8.27 4.63 -15.92
C ARG A 201 7.16 4.25 -14.95
N VAL A 202 7.50 3.57 -13.87
CA VAL A 202 6.61 3.33 -12.73
C VAL A 202 6.92 4.39 -11.70
N VAL A 203 5.90 5.12 -11.25
CA VAL A 203 6.03 6.12 -10.19
C VAL A 203 5.19 5.64 -9.01
N LEU A 204 5.83 5.47 -7.86
CA LEU A 204 5.14 5.20 -6.60
C LEU A 204 4.87 6.53 -5.89
N VAL A 205 3.66 6.71 -5.38
CA VAL A 205 3.20 7.92 -4.68
C VAL A 205 2.75 7.56 -3.27
N ASP A 206 2.58 8.56 -2.41
CA ASP A 206 2.12 8.36 -1.04
C ASP A 206 3.14 7.60 -0.15
N TRP A 207 4.35 8.16 -0.07
CA TRP A 207 5.45 7.65 0.75
C TRP A 207 5.30 7.95 2.26
N ALA A 208 4.10 8.29 2.73
CA ALA A 208 3.86 8.69 4.11
C ALA A 208 4.18 7.57 5.12
N GLN A 209 4.09 6.32 4.70
CA GLN A 209 4.36 5.12 5.51
C GLN A 209 5.77 4.55 5.34
N ALA A 210 6.65 5.24 4.60
CA ALA A 210 7.96 4.72 4.27
C ALA A 210 8.79 4.38 5.52
N VAL A 211 9.52 3.27 5.44
CA VAL A 211 10.37 2.75 6.54
C VAL A 211 11.72 2.29 5.99
N ARG A 212 12.69 2.06 6.88
CA ARG A 212 13.87 1.25 6.56
C ARG A 212 13.57 -0.20 6.87
N GLY A 213 13.86 -1.10 5.94
CA GLY A 213 13.56 -2.51 6.17
C GLY A 213 14.16 -3.41 5.12
N ASN A 214 13.54 -4.58 4.96
CA ASN A 214 13.97 -5.57 3.98
C ASN A 214 13.48 -5.22 2.57
N PRO A 215 14.33 -5.31 1.54
CA PRO A 215 13.99 -4.93 0.17
C PRO A 215 12.89 -5.78 -0.48
N GLN A 216 12.52 -6.92 0.11
CA GLN A 216 11.46 -7.79 -0.40
C GLN A 216 10.07 -7.49 0.19
N GLN A 217 9.97 -6.63 1.21
CA GLN A 217 8.72 -6.36 1.92
C GLN A 217 7.64 -5.82 0.99
N ASP A 218 7.97 -4.81 0.18
CA ASP A 218 7.01 -4.22 -0.77
C ASP A 218 6.52 -5.21 -1.82
N LEU A 219 7.41 -6.10 -2.31
CA LEU A 219 7.03 -7.14 -3.26
C LEU A 219 6.05 -8.13 -2.62
N ALA A 220 6.31 -8.55 -1.38
CA ALA A 220 5.43 -9.48 -0.67
C ALA A 220 4.04 -8.87 -0.43
N TRP A 221 3.98 -7.60 -0.01
CA TRP A 221 2.72 -6.87 0.17
C TRP A 221 1.97 -6.69 -1.15
N ALA A 222 2.65 -6.32 -2.23
CA ALA A 222 2.02 -6.22 -3.54
C ALA A 222 1.43 -7.57 -3.97
N LEU A 223 2.20 -8.67 -3.88
CA LEU A 223 1.71 -10.00 -4.25
C LEU A 223 0.52 -10.46 -3.39
N SER A 224 0.38 -9.98 -2.16
CA SER A 224 -0.78 -10.31 -1.33
C SER A 224 -2.12 -9.73 -1.82
N THR A 225 -2.07 -8.63 -2.59
CA THR A 225 -3.27 -7.89 -3.05
C THR A 225 -3.52 -8.05 -4.55
N LEU A 226 -2.46 -8.13 -5.37
CA LEU A 226 -2.57 -8.17 -6.84
C LEU A 226 -3.49 -9.27 -7.40
N PRO A 227 -3.61 -10.49 -6.84
CA PRO A 227 -4.55 -11.48 -7.34
C PRO A 227 -6.01 -11.01 -7.35
N LEU A 228 -6.38 -10.09 -6.45
CA LEU A 228 -7.72 -9.49 -6.41
C LEU A 228 -8.00 -8.59 -7.62
N GLU A 229 -6.95 -8.16 -8.32
CA GLU A 229 -6.99 -7.25 -9.47
C GLU A 229 -6.56 -7.95 -10.76
N GLY A 230 -6.61 -9.29 -10.79
CA GLY A 230 -6.18 -10.09 -11.95
C GLY A 230 -4.67 -10.26 -12.08
N GLY A 231 -3.92 -9.99 -11.01
CA GLY A 231 -2.48 -10.24 -10.92
C GLY A 231 -2.11 -11.72 -10.81
N PRO A 232 -0.80 -12.01 -10.85
CA PRO A 232 -0.29 -13.38 -10.87
C PRO A 232 -0.45 -14.09 -9.51
N ASP A 233 -0.38 -15.42 -9.55
CA ASP A 233 -0.23 -16.25 -8.35
C ASP A 233 1.06 -15.88 -7.58
N PRO A 234 0.99 -15.48 -6.29
CA PRO A 234 2.15 -15.06 -5.50
C PRO A 234 3.28 -16.08 -5.47
N TYR A 235 2.95 -17.37 -5.34
CA TYR A 235 3.95 -18.44 -5.31
C TYR A 235 4.73 -18.53 -6.62
N GLY A 236 4.08 -18.24 -7.76
CA GLY A 236 4.74 -18.25 -9.07
C GLY A 236 5.77 -17.14 -9.25
N VAL A 237 5.66 -16.05 -8.47
CA VAL A 237 6.56 -14.89 -8.55
C VAL A 237 7.61 -14.92 -7.44
N PHE A 238 7.22 -15.28 -6.22
CA PHE A 238 8.09 -15.29 -5.05
C PHE A 238 7.93 -16.59 -4.24
N PRO A 239 8.48 -17.72 -4.73
CA PRO A 239 8.35 -19.03 -4.08
C PRO A 239 8.88 -19.04 -2.65
N ASP A 240 9.98 -18.35 -2.37
CA ASP A 240 10.63 -18.30 -1.05
C ASP A 240 9.97 -17.30 -0.08
N GLY A 241 8.88 -16.62 -0.49
CA GLY A 241 8.19 -15.61 0.33
C GLY A 241 7.27 -16.19 1.41
N GLY A 242 7.39 -17.47 1.75
CA GLY A 242 6.56 -18.17 2.74
C GLY A 242 6.44 -17.46 4.09
N PRO A 243 7.55 -17.02 4.73
CA PRO A 243 7.49 -16.25 5.98
C PRO A 243 6.66 -14.97 5.85
N TRP A 244 6.86 -14.19 4.78
CA TRP A 244 6.06 -13.00 4.51
C TRP A 244 4.58 -13.33 4.34
N ALA A 245 4.27 -14.37 3.57
CA ALA A 245 2.91 -14.84 3.37
C ALA A 245 2.24 -15.22 4.71
N ALA A 246 2.95 -15.95 5.58
CA ALA A 246 2.44 -16.27 6.92
C ALA A 246 2.15 -15.00 7.73
N HIS A 247 3.08 -14.03 7.78
CA HIS A 247 2.88 -12.79 8.50
C HIS A 247 1.69 -11.97 7.99
N ILE A 248 1.62 -11.73 6.67
CA ILE A 248 0.54 -10.97 6.05
C ILE A 248 -0.81 -11.67 6.27
N ALA A 249 -0.85 -13.01 6.17
CA ALA A 249 -2.04 -13.80 6.46
C ALA A 249 -2.53 -13.57 7.90
N GLY A 250 -1.62 -13.66 8.88
CA GLY A 250 -1.94 -13.44 10.28
C GLY A 250 -2.43 -12.02 10.55
N GLN A 251 -1.76 -11.02 9.98
CA GLN A 251 -2.18 -9.62 10.13
C GLN A 251 -3.59 -9.39 9.56
N CYS A 252 -3.84 -9.78 8.32
CA CYS A 252 -5.14 -9.59 7.69
C CYS A 252 -6.25 -10.39 8.38
N ALA A 253 -5.98 -11.62 8.82
CA ALA A 253 -6.95 -12.40 9.58
C ALA A 253 -7.33 -11.70 10.89
N ARG A 254 -6.36 -11.19 11.66
CA ARG A 254 -6.64 -10.43 12.89
C ARG A 254 -7.41 -9.14 12.62
N ARG A 255 -7.07 -8.41 11.56
CA ARG A 255 -7.82 -7.20 11.16
C ARG A 255 -9.26 -7.54 10.81
N ALA A 256 -9.49 -8.64 10.09
CA ALA A 256 -10.84 -9.11 9.76
C ALA A 256 -11.68 -9.45 11.00
N VAL A 257 -11.08 -9.95 12.07
CA VAL A 257 -11.75 -10.24 13.36
C VAL A 257 -11.99 -8.97 14.16
N HIS A 258 -10.93 -8.18 14.41
CA HIS A 258 -10.95 -7.18 15.47
C HIS A 258 -11.32 -5.76 15.01
N GLU A 259 -11.17 -5.44 13.71
CA GLU A 259 -11.61 -4.12 13.18
C GLU A 259 -13.13 -4.11 12.96
N THR A 260 -13.90 -4.33 14.02
CA THR A 260 -15.37 -4.45 13.98
C THR A 260 -16.07 -3.16 13.51
N GLN A 261 -15.40 -2.01 13.62
CA GLN A 261 -15.87 -0.72 13.12
C GLN A 261 -15.55 -0.49 11.63
N ALA A 262 -14.65 -1.27 11.02
CA ALA A 262 -14.35 -1.17 9.60
C ALA A 262 -15.57 -1.61 8.76
N PRO A 263 -15.78 -1.04 7.56
CA PRO A 263 -16.82 -1.51 6.65
C PRO A 263 -16.69 -3.00 6.33
N GLU A 264 -17.81 -3.68 6.15
CA GLU A 264 -17.84 -5.12 5.87
C GLU A 264 -17.06 -5.49 4.60
N TRP A 265 -17.14 -4.66 3.56
CA TRP A 265 -16.37 -4.85 2.33
C TRP A 265 -14.85 -4.87 2.60
N LEU A 266 -14.37 -4.03 3.53
CA LEU A 266 -12.94 -3.95 3.87
C LEU A 266 -12.51 -5.17 4.67
N ARG A 267 -13.31 -5.61 5.65
CA ARG A 267 -13.07 -6.88 6.35
C ARG A 267 -13.06 -8.07 5.40
N THR A 268 -13.92 -8.06 4.38
CA THR A 268 -13.94 -9.07 3.31
C THR A 268 -12.64 -9.06 2.51
N VAL A 269 -12.12 -7.87 2.17
CA VAL A 269 -10.80 -7.74 1.51
C VAL A 269 -9.69 -8.34 2.38
N PHE A 270 -9.68 -8.09 3.69
CA PHE A 270 -8.70 -8.72 4.58
C PHE A 270 -8.80 -10.24 4.60
N GLN A 271 -10.01 -10.81 4.63
CA GLN A 271 -10.18 -12.27 4.56
C GLN A 271 -9.65 -12.85 3.24
N ARG A 272 -9.87 -12.14 2.12
CA ARG A 272 -9.37 -12.54 0.79
C ARG A 272 -7.85 -12.52 0.73
N ILE A 273 -7.22 -11.46 1.23
CA ILE A 273 -5.76 -11.35 1.33
C ILE A 273 -5.20 -12.46 2.22
N ALA A 274 -5.85 -12.72 3.36
CA ALA A 274 -5.43 -13.80 4.27
C ALA A 274 -5.45 -15.16 3.57
N VAL A 275 -6.50 -15.49 2.82
CA VAL A 275 -6.59 -16.77 2.09
C VAL A 275 -5.58 -16.87 0.94
N ILE A 276 -5.34 -15.78 0.20
CA ILE A 276 -4.26 -15.72 -0.80
C ILE A 276 -2.93 -16.11 -0.15
N CYS A 277 -2.64 -15.48 0.99
CA CYS A 277 -1.38 -15.66 1.70
C CYS A 277 -1.25 -17.01 2.39
N LEU A 278 -2.34 -17.59 2.93
CA LEU A 278 -2.33 -18.95 3.50
C LEU A 278 -2.07 -20.02 2.43
N SER A 279 -2.71 -19.87 1.26
CA SER A 279 -2.44 -20.73 0.10
C SER A 279 -0.99 -20.62 -0.35
N TRP A 280 -0.46 -19.40 -0.46
CA TRP A 280 0.94 -19.14 -0.79
C TRP A 280 1.90 -19.76 0.25
N ALA A 281 1.71 -19.47 1.53
CA ALA A 281 2.50 -20.02 2.64
C ALA A 281 2.52 -21.55 2.60
N SER A 282 1.38 -22.21 2.36
CA SER A 282 1.29 -23.68 2.32
C SER A 282 2.14 -24.34 1.23
N ARG A 283 2.48 -23.59 0.18
CA ARG A 283 3.29 -24.06 -0.94
C ARG A 283 4.76 -23.70 -0.78
N SER A 284 5.06 -22.66 -0.01
CA SER A 284 6.41 -22.15 0.25
C SER A 284 7.07 -22.77 1.49
N LEU A 285 6.28 -23.31 2.40
CA LEU A 285 6.71 -23.81 3.71
C LEU A 285 6.36 -25.28 3.87
N ASP A 286 6.92 -25.94 4.89
CA ASP A 286 6.54 -27.29 5.30
C ASP A 286 5.23 -27.29 6.09
N LEU A 287 4.15 -26.92 5.41
CA LEU A 287 2.78 -26.88 5.94
C LEU A 287 1.91 -27.92 5.23
N PRO A 288 0.81 -28.38 5.84
CA PRO A 288 -0.17 -29.18 5.12
C PRO A 288 -0.70 -28.40 3.89
N PRO A 289 -0.94 -29.08 2.74
CA PRO A 289 -1.47 -28.43 1.56
C PRO A 289 -2.73 -27.63 1.86
N TRP A 290 -2.85 -26.42 1.31
CA TRP A 290 -4.05 -25.61 1.51
C TRP A 290 -5.29 -26.29 0.92
N THR A 291 -6.27 -26.56 1.80
CA THR A 291 -7.59 -27.09 1.43
C THR A 291 -8.73 -26.18 1.88
N GLY A 292 -8.41 -24.94 2.29
CA GLY A 292 -9.41 -23.94 2.66
C GLY A 292 -10.07 -23.32 1.43
N ARG A 293 -10.84 -22.26 1.66
CA ARG A 293 -11.56 -21.56 0.58
C ARG A 293 -10.59 -20.98 -0.44
N HIS A 294 -11.07 -20.77 -1.66
CA HIS A 294 -10.43 -19.86 -2.59
C HIS A 294 -10.89 -18.42 -2.30
N TRP A 295 -10.02 -17.42 -2.50
CA TRP A 295 -10.36 -16.02 -2.16
C TRP A 295 -11.61 -15.52 -2.89
N SER A 296 -11.88 -16.01 -4.10
CA SER A 296 -13.06 -15.63 -4.90
C SER A 296 -14.38 -16.17 -4.34
N GLU A 297 -14.31 -17.15 -3.44
CA GLU A 297 -15.49 -17.73 -2.74
C GLU A 297 -15.88 -16.91 -1.50
N ILE A 298 -15.03 -15.97 -1.10
CA ILE A 298 -15.30 -15.07 0.01
C ILE A 298 -16.13 -13.90 -0.52
N SER A 299 -17.44 -14.00 -0.37
CA SER A 299 -18.41 -13.00 -0.83
C SER A 299 -18.67 -11.94 0.24
N THR A 300 -19.03 -10.75 -0.22
CA THR A 300 -19.61 -9.67 0.60
C THR A 300 -21.10 -9.88 0.89
N GLU A 301 -21.72 -10.94 0.36
CA GLU A 301 -23.14 -11.24 0.59
C GLU A 301 -23.29 -12.02 1.90
N ALA A 302 -23.98 -11.41 2.87
CA ALA A 302 -24.55 -12.14 3.98
C ALA A 302 -25.36 -13.35 3.46
N PRO A 303 -25.33 -14.51 4.13
CA PRO A 303 -26.19 -15.62 3.74
C PRO A 303 -27.63 -15.13 3.73
N LYS A 304 -28.29 -15.18 2.56
CA LYS A 304 -29.74 -14.97 2.45
C LYS A 304 -30.41 -15.94 3.41
N ARG A 305 -30.90 -15.41 4.54
CA ARG A 305 -31.82 -16.11 5.43
C ARG A 305 -33.20 -16.13 4.82
#